data_AF-A0A6B2UVU7-F1
#
_entry.id   AF-A0A6B2UVU7-F1
#
_cell.length_a   1.000
_cell.length_b   1.000
_cell.length_c   1.000
_cell.angle_alpha   90.00
_cell.angle_beta   90.00
_cell.angle_gamma   90.00
#
_symmetry.space_group_name_H-M   'P 1'
#
loop_
_entity.id
_entity.type
_entity.pdbx_description
1 polymer ?
#
loop_
_entity_poly.entity_id
_entity_poly.type
_entity_poly.pdbx_seq_one_letter_code
_entity_poly.pdbx_strand_id
1 'polypeptide(L)'
;MTHTTRTRRAAAAAGRLLPDEAGPGRILRAVDRLERFSGADRMLDRIRDAVHAVPLGPLRDGLHGRWLGHPVHPVMVQLPIGSWMSAAVLDFVPGQRRAVRTLIATGLLTATPAAVSGLVDWAELHPQQMRVGAVHAVANMTALALYTGSLTARL
;
A
#
# COMPACT_ATOMS: atom_id res chain seq x y z
N MET A 1 41.80 -1.23 -12.79
CA MET A 1 41.56 -2.24 -11.73
C MET A 1 40.59 -1.76 -10.62
N THR A 2 39.70 -0.79 -10.90
CA THR A 2 38.83 -0.13 -9.90
C THR A 2 37.32 -0.40 -10.09
N HIS A 3 36.91 -0.99 -11.21
CA HIS A 3 35.49 -1.25 -11.53
C HIS A 3 34.91 -2.48 -10.82
N THR A 4 35.73 -3.51 -10.58
CA THR A 4 35.30 -4.83 -10.06
C THR A 4 34.95 -4.80 -8.56
N THR A 5 35.47 -3.82 -7.81
CA THR A 5 35.27 -3.71 -6.36
C THR A 5 33.93 -3.05 -6.00
N ARG A 6 33.43 -2.14 -6.85
CA ARG A 6 32.18 -1.40 -6.62
C ARG A 6 30.94 -2.28 -6.86
N THR A 7 30.97 -3.11 -7.89
CA THR A 7 29.93 -4.10 -8.21
C THR A 7 29.81 -5.18 -7.14
N ARG A 8 30.93 -5.68 -6.61
CA ARG A 8 30.94 -6.64 -5.48
C ARG A 8 30.34 -6.07 -4.19
N ARG A 9 30.58 -4.79 -3.89
CA ARG A 9 29.98 -4.12 -2.72
C ARG A 9 28.47 -3.89 -2.86
N ALA A 10 27.99 -3.51 -4.05
CA ALA A 10 26.56 -3.35 -4.31
C ALA A 10 25.81 -4.69 -4.21
N ALA A 11 26.37 -5.77 -4.76
CA ALA A 11 25.83 -7.12 -4.64
C ALA A 11 25.83 -7.63 -3.19
N ALA A 12 26.92 -7.39 -2.43
CA ALA A 12 26.99 -7.76 -1.01
C ALA A 12 26.05 -6.92 -0.11
N ALA A 13 25.74 -5.68 -0.49
CA ALA A 13 24.73 -4.86 0.20
C ALA A 13 23.30 -5.32 -0.11
N ALA A 14 23.04 -5.73 -1.36
CA ALA A 14 21.77 -6.32 -1.79
C ALA A 14 21.51 -7.68 -1.10
N GLY A 15 22.54 -8.53 -0.98
CA GLY A 15 22.45 -9.82 -0.27
C GLY A 15 22.16 -9.71 1.23
N ARG A 16 22.33 -8.54 1.84
CA ARG A 16 21.93 -8.30 3.25
C ARG A 16 20.49 -7.82 3.39
N LEU A 17 19.87 -7.32 2.32
CA LEU A 17 18.52 -6.76 2.34
C LEU A 17 17.44 -7.84 2.23
N LEU A 18 17.62 -8.74 1.27
CA LEU A 18 16.72 -9.85 0.99
C LEU A 18 17.10 -11.09 1.83
N PRO A 19 16.17 -12.02 2.05
CA PRO A 19 16.47 -13.31 2.64
C PRO A 19 17.48 -14.08 1.78
N ASP A 20 18.39 -14.80 2.43
CA ASP A 20 19.35 -15.72 1.82
C ASP A 20 19.54 -16.93 2.75
N GLU A 21 20.32 -17.93 2.32
CA GLU A 21 20.65 -19.13 3.09
C GLU A 21 21.20 -18.81 4.50
N ALA A 22 21.85 -17.66 4.66
CA ALA A 22 22.41 -17.19 5.93
C ALA A 22 21.40 -16.52 6.88
N GLY A 23 20.14 -16.30 6.44
CA GLY A 23 19.07 -15.79 7.28
C GLY A 23 18.12 -14.79 6.62
N PRO A 24 17.15 -14.26 7.38
CA PRO A 24 15.96 -13.57 6.84
C PRO A 24 16.21 -12.23 6.13
N GLY A 25 17.44 -11.72 6.08
CA GLY A 25 17.72 -10.39 5.52
C GLY A 25 17.22 -9.24 6.39
N ARG A 26 17.57 -7.99 6.04
CA ARG A 26 17.20 -6.80 6.84
C ARG A 26 15.72 -6.44 6.71
N ILE A 27 15.11 -6.66 5.55
CA ILE A 27 13.71 -6.28 5.31
C ILE A 27 12.78 -7.15 6.15
N LEU A 28 12.94 -8.47 6.09
CA LEU A 28 12.10 -9.37 6.87
C LEU A 28 12.29 -9.16 8.38
N ARG A 29 13.52 -8.88 8.85
CA ARG A 29 13.77 -8.46 10.23
C ARG A 29 13.06 -7.16 10.63
N ALA A 30 12.89 -6.23 9.69
CA ALA A 30 12.15 -5.00 9.96
C ALA A 30 10.64 -5.26 10.03
N VAL A 31 10.11 -6.11 9.14
CA VAL A 31 8.71 -6.56 9.18
C VAL A 31 8.43 -7.32 10.48
N ASP A 32 9.25 -8.30 10.83
CA ASP A 32 9.23 -9.01 12.11
C ASP A 32 9.19 -8.08 13.32
N ARG A 33 9.98 -7.00 13.27
CA ARG A 33 10.01 -6.00 14.35
C ARG A 33 8.70 -5.23 14.43
N LEU A 34 8.09 -4.89 13.29
CA LEU A 34 6.77 -4.25 13.23
C LEU A 34 5.68 -5.21 13.72
N GLU A 35 5.69 -6.46 13.28
CA GLU A 35 4.75 -7.50 13.71
C GLU A 35 4.77 -7.71 15.23
N ARG A 36 5.92 -7.54 15.88
CA ARG A 36 6.08 -7.67 17.34
C ARG A 36 5.86 -6.36 18.11
N PHE A 37 5.67 -5.23 17.43
CA PHE A 37 5.49 -3.93 18.09
C PHE A 37 4.07 -3.74 18.62
N SER A 38 3.87 -3.97 19.92
CA SER A 38 2.57 -3.84 20.59
C SER A 38 2.21 -2.42 21.05
N GLY A 39 3.11 -1.44 20.87
CA GLY A 39 2.93 -0.09 21.42
C GLY A 39 1.71 0.67 20.85
N ALA A 40 1.21 0.26 19.69
CA ALA A 40 0.05 0.86 19.04
C ALA A 40 -1.26 0.06 19.23
N ASP A 41 -1.23 -1.13 19.84
CA ASP A 41 -2.34 -2.08 19.84
C ASP A 41 -3.65 -1.46 20.34
N ARG A 42 -3.61 -0.73 21.45
CA ARG A 42 -4.80 -0.06 22.01
C ARG A 42 -5.46 0.89 21.00
N MET A 43 -4.67 1.57 20.18
CA MET A 43 -5.21 2.43 19.13
C MET A 43 -5.79 1.60 17.99
N LEU A 44 -5.06 0.58 17.53
CA LEU A 44 -5.49 -0.30 16.44
C LEU A 44 -6.79 -1.04 16.81
N ASP A 45 -6.90 -1.53 18.04
CA ASP A 45 -8.10 -2.20 18.55
C ASP A 45 -9.31 -1.25 18.53
N ARG A 46 -9.15 0.03 18.94
CA ARG A 46 -10.25 1.02 18.84
C ARG A 46 -10.69 1.27 17.41
N ILE A 47 -9.75 1.32 16.47
CA ILE A 47 -10.07 1.49 15.04
C ILE A 47 -10.81 0.26 14.54
N ARG A 48 -10.34 -0.95 14.87
CA ARG A 48 -11.01 -2.22 14.53
C ARG A 48 -12.44 -2.24 15.08
N ASP A 49 -12.61 -1.94 16.36
CA ASP A 49 -13.91 -1.93 17.02
C ASP A 49 -14.85 -0.90 16.36
N ALA A 50 -14.34 0.27 15.98
CA ALA A 50 -15.10 1.27 15.23
C ALA A 50 -15.52 0.75 13.86
N VAL A 51 -14.65 0.04 13.12
CA VAL A 51 -14.98 -0.58 11.83
C VAL A 51 -16.02 -1.70 12.00
N HIS A 52 -15.96 -2.47 13.09
CA HIS A 52 -16.95 -3.50 13.42
C HIS A 52 -18.31 -2.91 13.81
N ALA A 53 -18.31 -1.76 14.49
CA ALA A 53 -19.53 -1.07 14.89
C ALA A 53 -20.35 -0.53 13.71
N VAL A 54 -19.74 -0.35 12.52
CA VAL A 54 -20.48 0.08 11.32
C VAL A 54 -21.39 -1.05 10.82
N PRO A 55 -22.73 -0.85 10.79
CA PRO A 55 -23.69 -1.88 10.41
C PRO A 55 -23.76 -2.00 8.87
N LEU A 56 -22.72 -2.57 8.27
CA LEU A 56 -22.63 -2.74 6.81
C LEU A 56 -23.54 -3.86 6.28
N GLY A 57 -23.97 -4.80 7.13
CA GLY A 57 -24.82 -5.92 6.71
C GLY A 57 -24.23 -6.69 5.51
N PRO A 58 -25.01 -7.05 4.48
CA PRO A 58 -24.53 -7.76 3.29
C PRO A 58 -23.41 -7.04 2.54
N LEU A 59 -23.28 -5.72 2.69
CA LEU A 59 -22.21 -4.96 2.07
C LEU A 59 -20.83 -5.37 2.60
N ARG A 60 -20.73 -5.83 3.87
CA ARG A 60 -19.48 -6.33 4.44
C ARG A 60 -18.97 -7.54 3.64
N ASP A 61 -19.85 -8.50 3.36
CA ASP A 61 -19.53 -9.69 2.55
C ASP A 61 -19.16 -9.31 1.11
N GLY A 62 -19.85 -8.29 0.58
CA GLY A 62 -19.53 -7.66 -0.69
C GLY A 62 -18.10 -7.12 -0.74
N LEU A 63 -17.71 -6.35 0.27
CA LEU A 63 -16.38 -5.73 0.39
C LEU A 63 -15.26 -6.74 0.65
N HIS A 64 -15.55 -7.84 1.34
CA HIS A 64 -14.62 -8.97 1.47
C HIS A 64 -14.44 -9.73 0.14
N GLY A 65 -15.37 -9.58 -0.81
CA GLY A 65 -15.32 -10.29 -2.09
C GLY A 65 -15.82 -11.71 -2.05
N ARG A 66 -16.70 -12.07 -1.10
CA ARG A 66 -17.30 -13.42 -1.01
C ARG A 66 -18.00 -13.83 -2.32
N TRP A 67 -18.63 -12.88 -3.01
CA TRP A 67 -19.28 -13.09 -4.30
C TRP A 67 -18.30 -13.31 -5.46
N LEU A 68 -17.08 -12.78 -5.36
CA LEU A 68 -16.01 -12.92 -6.35
C LEU A 68 -15.19 -14.20 -6.15
N GLY A 69 -15.21 -14.75 -4.93
CA GLY A 69 -14.32 -15.83 -4.49
C GLY A 69 -12.89 -15.36 -4.18
N HIS A 70 -12.62 -14.06 -4.31
CA HIS A 70 -11.34 -13.43 -4.05
C HIS A 70 -11.51 -12.08 -3.33
N PRO A 71 -10.53 -11.64 -2.52
CA PRO A 71 -10.60 -10.36 -1.83
C PRO A 71 -10.73 -9.18 -2.81
N VAL A 72 -11.64 -8.25 -2.56
CA VAL A 72 -11.87 -7.08 -3.42
C VAL A 72 -10.69 -6.12 -3.37
N HIS A 73 -10.11 -5.91 -2.20
CA HIS A 73 -9.05 -4.92 -2.02
C HIS A 73 -7.85 -5.12 -2.98
N PRO A 74 -7.20 -6.31 -3.04
CA PRO A 74 -6.11 -6.58 -3.98
C PRO A 74 -6.48 -6.42 -5.46
N VAL A 75 -7.74 -6.71 -5.83
CA VAL A 75 -8.21 -6.52 -7.20
C VAL A 75 -8.37 -5.03 -7.51
N MET A 76 -8.95 -4.27 -6.59
CA MET A 76 -9.22 -2.85 -6.77
C MET A 76 -7.97 -1.99 -6.79
N VAL A 77 -6.92 -2.32 -6.02
CA VAL A 77 -5.66 -1.54 -6.00
C VAL A 77 -4.91 -1.54 -7.33
N GLN A 78 -5.24 -2.45 -8.25
CA GLN A 78 -4.65 -2.45 -9.59
C GLN A 78 -5.01 -1.18 -10.37
N LEU A 79 -6.18 -0.61 -10.15
CA LEU A 79 -6.64 0.62 -10.81
C LEU A 79 -5.83 1.86 -10.39
N PRO A 80 -5.69 2.21 -9.09
CA PRO A 80 -4.86 3.34 -8.69
C PRO A 80 -3.39 3.13 -9.05
N ILE A 81 -2.84 1.92 -8.87
CA ILE A 81 -1.45 1.63 -9.23
C ILE A 81 -1.23 1.85 -10.73
N GLY A 82 -2.07 1.25 -11.58
CA GLY A 82 -1.96 1.40 -13.03
C GLY A 82 -2.10 2.86 -13.48
N SER A 83 -3.05 3.59 -12.88
CA SER A 83 -3.29 5.00 -13.20
C SER A 83 -2.09 5.87 -12.83
N TRP A 84 -1.57 5.74 -11.62
CA TRP A 84 -0.47 6.55 -11.13
C TRP A 84 0.88 6.21 -11.77
N MET A 85 1.13 4.93 -12.06
CA MET A 85 2.30 4.51 -12.84
C MET A 85 2.24 5.07 -14.26
N SER A 86 1.07 5.02 -14.91
CA SER A 86 0.88 5.61 -16.24
C SER A 86 1.07 7.13 -16.22
N ALA A 87 0.55 7.81 -15.19
CA ALA A 87 0.76 9.24 -15.02
C ALA A 87 2.25 9.58 -14.88
N ALA A 88 3.00 8.81 -14.08
CA ALA A 88 4.44 9.01 -13.89
C ALA A 88 5.23 8.82 -15.18
N VAL A 89 4.86 7.86 -16.03
CA VAL A 89 5.48 7.68 -17.35
C VAL A 89 5.15 8.86 -18.27
N LEU A 90 3.88 9.28 -18.31
CA LEU A 90 3.44 10.37 -19.17
C LEU A 90 3.96 11.74 -18.75
N ASP A 91 4.41 11.93 -17.50
CA ASP A 91 5.10 13.15 -17.07
C ASP A 91 6.38 13.42 -17.88
N PHE A 92 7.00 12.39 -18.45
CA PHE A 92 8.17 12.51 -19.31
C PHE A 92 7.83 12.70 -20.79
N VAL A 93 6.54 12.70 -21.16
CA VAL A 93 6.07 12.81 -22.55
C VAL A 93 5.50 14.22 -22.78
N PRO A 94 6.09 15.03 -23.68
CA PRO A 94 5.60 16.37 -23.96
C PRO A 94 4.13 16.39 -24.39
N GLY A 95 3.38 17.41 -23.94
CA GLY A 95 1.97 17.61 -24.32
C GLY A 95 0.95 16.77 -23.56
N GLN A 96 1.35 15.91 -22.62
CA GLN A 96 0.44 14.98 -21.94
C GLN A 96 -0.21 15.50 -20.65
N ARG A 97 -0.15 16.82 -20.38
CA ARG A 97 -0.63 17.43 -19.12
C ARG A 97 -2.08 17.03 -18.79
N ARG A 98 -2.96 16.97 -19.80
CA ARG A 98 -4.37 16.57 -19.61
C ARG A 98 -4.48 15.09 -19.24
N ALA A 99 -3.76 14.21 -19.92
CA ALA A 99 -3.77 12.77 -19.65
C ALA A 99 -3.23 12.46 -18.25
N VAL A 100 -2.11 13.08 -17.85
CA VAL A 100 -1.55 12.96 -16.50
C VAL A 100 -2.58 13.40 -15.45
N ARG A 101 -3.24 14.56 -15.65
CA ARG A 101 -4.27 15.04 -14.75
C ARG A 101 -5.44 14.05 -14.60
N THR A 102 -5.93 13.52 -15.72
CA THR A 102 -7.00 12.52 -15.73
C THR A 102 -6.58 11.28 -14.98
N LEU A 103 -5.39 10.73 -15.23
CA LEU A 103 -4.90 9.53 -14.57
C LEU A 103 -4.69 9.70 -13.07
N ILE A 104 -4.15 10.85 -12.62
CA ILE A 104 -4.04 11.14 -11.19
C ILE A 104 -5.43 11.18 -10.54
N ALA A 105 -6.39 11.88 -11.16
CA ALA A 105 -7.76 11.96 -10.66
C ALA A 105 -8.46 10.58 -10.65
N THR A 106 -8.29 9.78 -11.70
CA THR A 106 -8.79 8.40 -11.76
C THR A 106 -8.19 7.55 -10.66
N GLY A 107 -6.88 7.67 -10.40
CA GLY A 107 -6.23 6.94 -9.31
C GLY A 107 -6.77 7.35 -7.94
N LEU A 108 -6.97 8.65 -7.68
CA LEU A 108 -7.58 9.12 -6.42
C LEU A 108 -9.02 8.61 -6.25
N LEU A 109 -9.82 8.65 -7.31
CA LEU A 109 -11.21 8.17 -7.30
C LEU A 109 -11.27 6.66 -7.01
N THR A 110 -10.46 5.87 -7.72
CA THR A 110 -10.45 4.40 -7.59
C THR A 110 -9.77 3.91 -6.31
N ALA A 111 -8.86 4.69 -5.72
CA ALA A 111 -8.28 4.38 -4.42
C ALA A 111 -9.31 4.40 -3.28
N THR A 112 -10.41 5.15 -3.42
CA THR A 112 -11.45 5.24 -2.38
C THR A 112 -12.13 3.90 -2.10
N PRO A 113 -12.76 3.21 -3.07
CA PRO A 113 -13.34 1.88 -2.84
C PRO A 113 -12.28 0.82 -2.50
N ALA A 114 -11.05 0.94 -2.99
CA ALA A 114 -9.94 0.08 -2.59
C ALA A 114 -9.59 0.26 -1.10
N ALA A 115 -9.52 1.49 -0.60
CA ALA A 115 -9.24 1.78 0.80
C ALA A 115 -10.37 1.29 1.72
N VAL A 116 -11.64 1.45 1.30
CA VAL A 116 -12.80 0.98 2.07
C VAL A 116 -12.80 -0.55 2.20
N SER A 117 -12.62 -1.28 1.11
CA SER A 117 -12.51 -2.75 1.16
C SER A 117 -11.31 -3.20 2.00
N GLY A 118 -10.15 -2.55 1.82
CA GLY A 118 -8.95 -2.86 2.60
C GLY A 118 -9.08 -2.57 4.09
N LEU A 119 -9.83 -1.53 4.49
CA LEU A 119 -10.09 -1.22 5.89
C LEU A 119 -10.99 -2.28 6.55
N VAL A 120 -11.98 -2.77 5.80
CA VAL A 120 -12.86 -3.86 6.24
C VAL A 120 -12.07 -5.16 6.40
N ASP A 121 -11.25 -5.53 5.42
CA ASP A 121 -10.39 -6.71 5.50
C ASP A 121 -9.35 -6.60 6.63
N TRP A 122 -8.78 -5.40 6.84
CA TRP A 122 -7.79 -5.13 7.88
C TRP A 122 -8.33 -5.37 9.30
N ALA A 123 -9.62 -5.07 9.52
CA ALA A 123 -10.25 -5.23 10.83
C ALA A 123 -10.38 -6.70 11.25
N GLU A 124 -10.35 -7.64 10.30
CA GLU A 124 -10.43 -9.08 10.54
C GLU A 124 -9.05 -9.75 10.68
N LEU A 125 -7.96 -8.99 10.55
CA LEU A 125 -6.60 -9.53 10.61
C LEU A 125 -6.16 -9.87 12.05
N HIS A 126 -5.18 -10.78 12.16
CA HIS A 126 -4.50 -11.03 13.43
C HIS A 126 -3.65 -9.81 13.86
N PRO A 127 -3.41 -9.61 15.17
CA PRO A 127 -2.71 -8.42 15.67
C PRO A 127 -1.36 -8.13 15.00
N GLN A 128 -0.58 -9.17 14.69
CA GLN A 128 0.71 -9.05 14.00
C GLN A 128 0.54 -8.43 12.61
N GLN A 129 -0.44 -8.91 11.85
CA GLN A 129 -0.77 -8.44 10.51
C GLN A 129 -1.40 -7.04 10.56
N MET A 130 -2.23 -6.75 11.57
CA MET A 130 -2.81 -5.41 11.77
C MET A 130 -1.73 -4.35 11.95
N ARG A 131 -0.66 -4.64 12.69
CA ARG A 131 0.48 -3.71 12.92
C ARG A 131 1.18 -3.36 11.61
N VAL A 132 1.46 -4.36 10.77
CA VAL A 132 2.02 -4.14 9.43
C VAL A 132 1.04 -3.39 8.53
N GLY A 133 -0.24 -3.78 8.57
CA GLY A 133 -1.32 -3.14 7.83
C GLY A 133 -1.50 -1.66 8.20
N ALA A 134 -1.26 -1.27 9.45
CA ALA A 134 -1.32 0.13 9.88
C ALA A 134 -0.21 0.96 9.22
N VAL A 135 1.02 0.44 9.15
CA VAL A 135 2.13 1.11 8.43
C VAL A 135 1.82 1.22 6.94
N HIS A 136 1.26 0.15 6.35
CA HIS A 136 0.79 0.16 4.97
C HIS A 136 -0.27 1.24 4.73
N ALA A 137 -1.27 1.36 5.61
CA ALA A 137 -2.31 2.38 5.52
C ALA A 137 -1.72 3.80 5.59
N VAL A 138 -0.80 4.07 6.53
CA VAL A 138 -0.12 5.37 6.64
C VAL A 138 0.67 5.72 5.37
N ALA A 139 1.37 4.75 4.80
CA ALA A 139 2.11 4.95 3.55
C ALA A 139 1.18 5.30 2.38
N ASN A 140 0.05 4.60 2.26
CA ASN A 140 -0.94 4.89 1.23
C ASN A 140 -1.66 6.23 1.43
N MET A 141 -1.98 6.61 2.67
CA MET A 141 -2.54 7.94 2.97
C MET A 141 -1.55 9.05 2.61
N THR A 142 -0.26 8.82 2.84
CA THR A 142 0.80 9.75 2.40
C THR A 142 0.82 9.85 0.88
N ALA A 143 0.76 8.73 0.16
CA ALA A 143 0.68 8.72 -1.30
C ALA A 143 -0.57 9.46 -1.81
N LEU A 144 -1.74 9.22 -1.22
CA LEU A 144 -2.99 9.92 -1.54
C LEU A 144 -2.86 11.43 -1.35
N ALA A 145 -2.26 11.89 -0.24
CA ALA A 145 -2.02 13.30 0.02
C ALA A 145 -1.09 13.92 -1.04
N LEU A 146 -0.01 13.22 -1.40
CA LEU A 146 0.93 13.67 -2.44
C LEU A 146 0.28 13.73 -3.83
N TYR A 147 -0.50 12.73 -4.21
CA TYR A 147 -1.22 12.73 -5.49
C TYR A 147 -2.32 13.79 -5.52
N THR A 148 -3.00 14.04 -4.40
CA THR A 148 -3.96 15.13 -4.27
C THR A 148 -3.26 16.47 -4.46
N GLY A 149 -2.15 16.72 -3.76
CA GLY A 149 -1.35 17.94 -3.93
C GLY A 149 -0.84 18.11 -5.36
N SER A 150 -0.37 17.03 -6.00
CA SER A 150 0.03 17.03 -7.41
C SER A 150 -1.14 17.36 -8.34
N LEU A 151 -2.33 16.82 -8.10
CA LEU A 151 -3.53 17.15 -8.88
C LEU A 151 -3.87 18.64 -8.74
N THR A 152 -3.92 19.15 -7.52
CA THR A 152 -4.19 20.57 -7.23
C THR A 152 -3.17 21.49 -7.89
N ALA A 153 -1.88 21.16 -7.86
CA ALA A 153 -0.84 21.94 -8.53
C ALA A 153 -0.93 21.93 -10.07
N ARG A 154 -1.71 21.00 -10.65
CA ARG A 154 -1.90 20.84 -12.11
C ARG A 154 -3.25 21.37 -12.60
N LEU A 155 -4.15 21.75 -11.69
CA LEU A 155 -5.38 22.48 -12.02
C LEU A 155 -5.03 23.93 -12.35
#